data_AF-A0A1F9P359-F1
#
_entry.id   AF-A0A1F9P359-F1
#
_cell.length_a   1.000
_cell.length_b   1.000
_cell.length_c   1.000
_cell.angle_alpha   90.00
_cell.angle_beta   90.00
_cell.angle_gamma   90.00
#
_symmetry.space_group_name_H-M   'P 1'
#
loop_
_entity.id
_entity.type
_entity.pdbx_description
1 polymer ?
#
loop_
_entity_poly.entity_id
_entity_poly.type
_entity_poly.pdbx_seq_one_letter_code
_entity_poly.pdbx_strand_id
1 'polypeptide(L)'
;MEQYHLPLFIFNTLIVLADAALGYHFAPRLLAGMGEPEAVEAGVRTTRKLLPVIVALYMFFNCMGYFQGRTVYLLAVSGLILVDMVLQLLLRRKRRGIKPL
;
A
#
# COMPACT_ATOMS: atom_id res chain seq x y z
N MET A 1 5.41 26.59 -10.34
CA MET A 1 5.43 25.27 -9.68
C MET A 1 4.05 24.60 -9.63
N GLU A 2 2.96 25.29 -9.98
CA GLU A 2 1.61 24.73 -9.86
C GLU A 2 1.23 23.66 -10.90
N GLN A 3 1.92 23.63 -12.04
CA GLN A 3 1.59 22.78 -13.19
C GLN A 3 1.84 21.28 -12.97
N TYR A 4 2.59 20.92 -11.91
CA TYR A 4 2.90 19.51 -11.60
C TYR A 4 2.04 18.90 -10.50
N HIS A 5 1.19 19.68 -9.81
CA HIS A 5 0.36 19.16 -8.72
C HIS A 5 -0.71 18.17 -9.20
N LEU A 6 -1.36 18.47 -10.33
CA LEU A 6 -2.41 17.63 -10.88
C LEU A 6 -1.87 16.30 -11.44
N PRO A 7 -0.75 16.26 -12.18
CA PRO A 7 -0.06 15.02 -12.53
C PRO A 7 0.38 14.20 -11.30
N LEU A 8 0.96 14.85 -10.29
CA LEU A 8 1.38 14.17 -9.04
C LEU A 8 0.20 13.58 -8.29
N PHE A 9 -0.92 14.29 -8.24
CA PHE A 9 -2.14 13.83 -7.59
C PHE A 9 -2.70 12.59 -8.28
N ILE A 10 -2.83 12.63 -9.62
CA ILE A 10 -3.30 11.48 -10.42
C ILE A 10 -2.33 10.29 -10.26
N PHE A 11 -1.03 10.54 -10.34
CA PHE A 11 -0.02 9.50 -10.22
C PHE A 11 -0.05 8.83 -8.84
N ASN A 12 -0.06 9.62 -7.76
CA ASN A 12 -0.22 9.09 -6.40
C ASN A 12 -1.52 8.30 -6.25
N THR A 13 -2.62 8.76 -6.86
CA THR A 13 -3.92 8.07 -6.83
C THR A 13 -3.83 6.69 -7.49
N LEU A 14 -3.21 6.62 -8.67
CA LEU A 14 -3.01 5.37 -9.41
C LEU A 14 -2.11 4.40 -8.65
N ILE A 15 -1.04 4.88 -8.00
CA ILE A 15 -0.17 4.01 -7.22
C ILE A 15 -0.90 3.48 -5.98
N VAL A 16 -1.66 4.30 -5.26
CA VAL A 16 -2.44 3.84 -4.09
C VAL A 16 -3.43 2.75 -4.51
N LEU A 17 -4.11 2.91 -5.63
CA LEU A 17 -5.02 1.89 -6.18
C LEU A 17 -4.28 0.60 -6.54
N ALA A 18 -3.12 0.71 -7.19
CA ALA A 18 -2.30 -0.45 -7.53
C ALA A 18 -1.81 -1.16 -6.26
N ASP A 19 -1.30 -0.43 -5.27
CA ASP A 19 -0.81 -0.97 -4.01
C ASP A 19 -1.93 -1.67 -3.22
N ALA A 20 -3.13 -1.09 -3.19
CA ALA A 20 -4.31 -1.71 -2.60
C ALA A 20 -4.75 -2.98 -3.36
N ALA A 21 -4.76 -2.96 -4.70
CA ALA A 21 -5.11 -4.14 -5.48
C ALA A 21 -4.10 -5.29 -5.24
N LEU A 22 -2.81 -4.96 -5.16
CA LEU A 22 -1.77 -5.92 -4.81
C LEU A 22 -1.95 -6.41 -3.37
N GLY A 23 -2.05 -5.53 -2.38
CA GLY A 23 -2.25 -5.89 -0.97
C GLY A 23 -3.45 -6.83 -0.75
N TYR A 24 -4.57 -6.56 -1.43
CA TYR A 24 -5.77 -7.40 -1.36
C TYR A 24 -5.55 -8.80 -1.95
N HIS A 25 -4.87 -8.91 -3.09
CA HIS A 25 -4.60 -10.19 -3.76
C HIS A 25 -3.47 -10.98 -3.08
N PHE A 26 -2.51 -10.31 -2.46
CA PHE A 26 -1.34 -10.95 -1.84
C PHE A 26 -1.55 -11.30 -0.37
N ALA A 27 -2.49 -10.67 0.35
CA ALA A 27 -2.83 -11.01 1.75
C ALA A 27 -3.01 -12.53 2.00
N PRO A 28 -3.83 -13.28 1.24
CA PRO A 28 -3.96 -14.73 1.46
C PRO A 28 -2.69 -15.51 1.13
N ARG A 29 -1.90 -15.06 0.15
CA ARG A 29 -0.64 -15.72 -0.24
C ARG A 29 0.50 -15.47 0.73
N LEU A 30 0.48 -14.33 1.44
CA LEU A 30 1.46 -13.95 2.45
C LEU A 30 1.33 -14.78 3.72
N LEU A 31 0.09 -15.04 4.12
CA LEU A 31 -0.19 -15.71 5.38
C LEU A 31 -0.28 -17.23 5.24
N ALA A 32 -0.58 -17.77 4.04
CA ALA A 32 -0.61 -19.21 3.76
C ALA A 32 0.70 -19.98 4.08
N GLY A 33 1.82 -19.29 4.35
CA GLY A 33 3.06 -19.91 4.79
C GLY A 33 3.24 -20.03 6.32
N MET A 34 2.29 -19.56 7.14
CA MET A 34 2.43 -19.50 8.60
C MET A 34 1.97 -20.76 9.36
N GLY A 35 1.72 -21.88 8.68
CA GLY A 35 1.52 -23.20 9.30
C GLY A 35 0.17 -23.42 9.99
N GLU A 36 -0.43 -22.41 10.60
CA GLU A 36 -1.73 -22.52 11.29
C GLU A 36 -2.87 -21.83 10.51
N PRO A 37 -3.84 -22.59 9.97
CA PRO A 37 -4.89 -22.06 9.09
C PRO A 37 -5.75 -20.98 9.75
N GLU A 38 -6.01 -21.07 11.06
CA GLU A 38 -6.79 -20.04 11.79
C GLU A 38 -6.04 -18.71 11.91
N ALA A 39 -4.73 -18.75 12.19
CA ALA A 39 -3.89 -17.56 12.23
C ALA A 39 -3.76 -16.91 10.85
N VAL A 40 -3.71 -17.72 9.80
CA VAL A 40 -3.73 -17.26 8.40
C VAL A 40 -5.01 -16.49 8.11
N GLU A 41 -6.17 -17.06 8.45
CA GLU A 41 -7.46 -16.50 8.11
C GLU A 41 -7.76 -15.20 8.89
N ALA A 42 -7.40 -15.17 10.17
CA ALA A 42 -7.47 -13.98 11.01
C ALA A 42 -6.56 -12.85 10.49
N GLY A 43 -5.34 -13.19 10.07
CA GLY A 43 -4.42 -12.23 9.47
C GLY A 43 -4.98 -11.66 8.16
N VAL A 44 -5.53 -12.50 7.26
CA VAL A 44 -6.08 -12.07 5.96
C VAL A 44 -7.26 -11.13 6.17
N ARG A 45 -8.15 -11.47 7.10
CA ARG A 45 -9.32 -10.63 7.44
C ARG A 45 -8.87 -9.27 7.98
N THR A 46 -7.83 -9.25 8.80
CA THR A 46 -7.29 -8.01 9.38
C THR A 46 -6.64 -7.13 8.30
N THR A 47 -5.79 -7.71 7.45
CA THR A 47 -5.19 -6.99 6.32
C THR A 47 -6.24 -6.41 5.37
N ARG A 48 -7.30 -7.18 5.06
CA ARG A 48 -8.40 -6.71 4.21
C ARG A 48 -9.21 -5.58 4.84
N LYS A 49 -9.33 -5.54 6.17
CA LYS A 49 -9.99 -4.43 6.87
C LYS A 49 -9.11 -3.18 6.97
N LEU A 50 -7.81 -3.35 7.13
CA LEU A 50 -6.86 -2.22 7.22
C LEU A 50 -6.63 -1.55 5.86
N LEU A 51 -6.59 -2.31 4.77
CA LEU A 51 -6.35 -1.78 3.43
C LEU A 51 -7.21 -0.56 3.05
N PRO A 52 -8.54 -0.60 3.16
CA PRO A 52 -9.39 0.55 2.82
C PRO A 52 -9.16 1.75 3.75
N VAL A 53 -8.79 1.52 5.02
CA VAL A 53 -8.44 2.60 5.96
C VAL A 53 -7.16 3.30 5.53
N ILE A 54 -6.15 2.52 5.14
CA ILE A 54 -4.87 3.03 4.64
C ILE A 54 -5.06 3.82 3.33
N VAL A 55 -5.85 3.28 2.40
CA VAL A 55 -6.21 3.97 1.15
C VAL A 55 -6.93 5.29 1.42
N ALA A 56 -7.89 5.30 2.35
CA ALA A 56 -8.62 6.51 2.72
C ALA A 56 -7.68 7.58 3.32
N LEU A 57 -6.75 7.18 4.18
CA LEU A 57 -5.71 8.05 4.73
C LEU A 57 -4.82 8.64 3.63
N TYR A 58 -4.33 7.81 2.71
CA TYR A 58 -3.50 8.28 1.60
C TYR A 58 -4.25 9.25 0.69
N MET A 59 -5.51 8.96 0.35
CA MET A 59 -6.33 9.89 -0.43
C MET A 59 -6.61 11.19 0.31
N PHE A 60 -6.86 11.12 1.62
CA PHE A 60 -7.07 12.30 2.45
C PHE A 60 -5.84 13.22 2.44
N PHE A 61 -4.63 12.66 2.65
CA PHE A 61 -3.39 13.43 2.58
C PHE A 61 -3.07 13.92 1.17
N ASN A 62 -3.38 13.13 0.13
CA ASN A 62 -3.17 13.52 -1.27
C ASN A 62 -4.06 14.71 -1.65
N CYS A 63 -5.34 14.67 -1.24
CA CYS A 63 -6.28 15.78 -1.38
C CYS A 63 -5.85 17.00 -0.57
N MET A 64 -5.43 16.82 0.69
CA MET A 64 -4.95 17.91 1.53
C MET A 64 -3.73 18.59 0.92
N GLY A 65 -2.76 17.83 0.40
CA GLY A 65 -1.57 18.35 -0.26
C GLY A 65 -1.87 19.11 -1.54
N TYR A 66 -2.85 18.63 -2.33
CA TYR A 66 -3.32 19.31 -3.52
C TYR A 66 -4.04 20.64 -3.19
N PHE A 67 -5.03 20.61 -2.29
CA PHE A 67 -5.84 21.78 -1.96
C PHE A 67 -5.09 22.85 -1.14
N GLN A 68 -4.09 22.47 -0.34
CA GLN A 68 -3.26 23.45 0.39
C GLN A 68 -2.05 23.94 -0.42
N GLY A 69 -1.82 23.44 -1.63
CA GLY A 69 -0.64 23.78 -2.45
C GLY A 69 0.70 23.42 -1.79
N ARG A 70 0.68 22.53 -0.79
CA ARG A 70 1.87 22.18 0.01
C ARG A 70 2.50 20.89 -0.50
N THR A 71 3.55 21.04 -1.30
CA THR A 71 4.33 19.95 -1.88
C THR A 71 4.87 18.96 -0.84
N VAL A 72 5.08 19.39 0.40
CA VAL A 72 5.52 18.54 1.52
C VAL A 72 4.54 17.40 1.79
N TYR A 73 3.23 17.65 1.73
CA TYR A 73 2.23 16.59 1.93
C TYR A 73 2.17 15.63 0.74
N LEU A 74 2.31 16.15 -0.49
CA LEU A 74 2.41 15.30 -1.68
C LEU A 74 3.63 14.37 -1.62
N LEU A 75 4.77 14.89 -1.16
CA LEU A 75 6.00 14.11 -0.96
C LEU A 75 5.86 13.11 0.19
N ALA A 76 5.20 13.48 1.29
CA ALA A 76 4.94 12.57 2.40
C ALA A 76 4.06 11.39 1.96
N VAL A 77 3.02 11.65 1.16
CA VAL A 77 2.17 10.61 0.56
C VAL A 77 2.98 9.71 -0.38
N SER A 78 3.78 10.29 -1.28
CA SER A 78 4.64 9.49 -2.17
C SER A 78 5.65 8.64 -1.39
N GLY A 79 6.21 9.16 -0.29
CA GLY A 79 7.11 8.43 0.60
C GLY A 79 6.41 7.28 1.32
N LEU A 80 5.21 7.50 1.85
CA LEU A 80 4.40 6.46 2.49
C LEU A 80 4.06 5.32 1.52
N ILE A 81 3.62 5.67 0.31
CA ILE A 81 3.33 4.71 -0.76
C ILE A 81 4.58 3.89 -1.12
N LEU A 82 5.74 4.54 -1.23
CA LEU A 82 7.01 3.86 -1.50
C LEU A 82 7.39 2.88 -0.39
N VAL A 83 7.19 3.26 0.88
CA VAL A 83 7.43 2.36 2.01
C VAL A 83 6.49 1.15 1.96
N ASP A 84 5.21 1.36 1.66
CA ASP A 84 4.23 0.27 1.52
C ASP A 84 4.62 -0.69 0.40
N MET A 85 4.99 -0.15 -0.77
CA MET A 85 5.50 -0.94 -1.90
C MET A 85 6.77 -1.71 -1.55
N VAL A 86 7.73 -1.08 -0.85
CA VAL A 86 8.98 -1.74 -0.42
C VAL A 86 8.66 -2.84 0.57
N LEU A 87 7.75 -2.63 1.51
CA LEU A 87 7.33 -3.64 2.47
C LEU A 87 6.67 -4.83 1.75
N GLN A 88 5.71 -4.56 0.84
CA GLN A 88 5.11 -5.59 0.00
C GLN A 88 6.17 -6.34 -0.84
N LEU A 89 7.17 -5.65 -1.36
CA LEU A 89 8.26 -6.24 -2.15
C LEU A 89 9.19 -7.11 -1.29
N LEU A 90 9.58 -6.64 -0.10
CA LEU A 90 10.42 -7.38 0.84
C LEU A 90 9.72 -8.66 1.30
N LEU A 91 8.44 -8.58 1.62
CA LEU A 91 7.63 -9.74 1.96
C LEU A 91 7.56 -10.75 0.80
N ARG A 92 7.42 -10.28 -0.46
CA ARG A 92 7.51 -11.15 -1.65
C ARG A 92 8.90 -11.77 -1.83
N ARG A 93 9.98 -11.02 -1.60
CA ARG A 93 11.36 -11.54 -1.69
C ARG A 93 11.62 -12.62 -0.65
N LYS A 94 11.21 -12.38 0.60
CA LYS A 94 11.30 -13.38 1.68
C LYS A 94 10.58 -14.68 1.30
N ARG A 95 9.41 -14.59 0.66
CA ARG A 95 8.67 -15.78 0.15
C ARG A 95 9.38 -16.50 -1.00
N ARG A 96 10.05 -15.79 -1.92
CA ARG A 96 10.85 -16.42 -2.98
C ARG A 96 12.15 -17.07 -2.48
N GLY A 97 12.66 -16.63 -1.33
CA GLY A 97 13.81 -17.26 -0.66
C GLY A 97 13.48 -18.58 0.03
N ILE A 98 12.21 -18.83 0.36
CA ILE A 98 11.72 -20.11 0.86
C ILE A 98 11.36 -20.98 -0.35
N LYS A 99 12.36 -21.64 -0.93
CA LYS A 99 12.09 -22.78 -1.83
C LYS A 99 11.32 -23.84 -1.01
N PRO A 100 10.18 -24.36 -1.50
CA PRO A 100 9.65 -25.59 -0.95
C PRO A 100 10.69 -26.67 -1.29
N LEU A 101 11.33 -27.21 -0.26
CA LEU A 101 12.07 -28.46 -0.36
C LEU A 101 11.07 -29.60 -0.15
#